data_AF-A0A1G9DZD1-F1
#
_entry.id   AF-A0A1G9DZD1-F1
#
_cell.length_a   1.000
_cell.length_b   1.000
_cell.length_c   1.000
_cell.angle_alpha   90.00
_cell.angle_beta   90.00
_cell.angle_gamma   90.00
#
_symmetry.space_group_name_H-M   'P 1'
#
loop_
_entity.id
_entity.type
_entity.pdbx_description
1 polymer ?
#
loop_
_entity_poly.entity_id
_entity_poly.type
_entity_poly.pdbx_seq_one_letter_code
_entity_poly.pdbx_strand_id
1 'polypeptide(L)' 'MTDILVTHGDMRRLGYCNRGAREWFARHQLDWGLFIDQGLPAPMLLATGDSMAEDVVAAARERIASEVNDGR' A
#
# COMPACT_ATOMS: atom_id res chain seq x y z
N MET A 1 -7.03 13.47 -6.55
CA MET A 1 -6.78 12.23 -5.78
C MET A 1 -5.71 11.48 -6.52
N THR A 2 -4.61 11.13 -5.88
CA THR A 2 -3.51 10.45 -6.59
C THR A 2 -3.87 9.00 -6.77
N ASP A 3 -4.16 8.58 -8.01
CA ASP A 3 -4.47 7.20 -8.41
C ASP A 3 -3.21 6.33 -8.42
N ILE A 4 -2.51 6.27 -7.30
CA ILE A 4 -1.34 5.40 -7.16
C ILE A 4 -1.78 4.01 -6.71
N LEU A 5 -1.15 3.01 -7.31
CA LEU A 5 -1.33 1.62 -6.94
C LEU A 5 -0.33 1.27 -5.83
N VAL A 6 -0.88 0.93 -4.67
CA VAL A 6 -0.12 0.43 -3.54
C VAL A 6 0.04 -1.08 -3.69
N THR A 7 1.26 -1.55 -3.51
CA THR A 7 1.60 -2.95 -3.68
C THR A 7 2.17 -3.56 -2.39
N HIS A 8 2.24 -4.88 -2.34
CA HIS A 8 2.90 -5.61 -1.26
C HIS A 8 4.35 -5.16 -1.01
N GLY A 9 5.07 -4.75 -2.06
CA GLY A 9 6.45 -4.26 -1.94
C GLY A 9 6.56 -3.01 -1.07
N ASP A 10 5.53 -2.15 -1.08
CA ASP A 10 5.50 -0.92 -0.28
C ASP A 10 5.35 -1.24 1.21
N MET A 11 4.53 -2.24 1.55
CA MET A 11 4.43 -2.76 2.93
C MET A 11 5.74 -3.39 3.42
N ARG A 12 6.46 -4.11 2.55
CA ARG A 12 7.76 -4.71 2.91
C ARG A 12 8.82 -3.66 3.20
N ARG A 13 8.81 -2.53 2.49
CA ARG A 13 9.74 -1.40 2.73
C ARG A 13 9.58 -0.81 4.13
N LEU A 14 8.34 -0.79 4.64
CA LEU A 14 8.04 -0.35 6.01
C LEU A 14 8.35 -1.41 7.09
N GLY A 15 8.78 -2.61 6.69
CA GLY A 15 9.07 -3.70 7.63
C GLY A 15 7.82 -4.40 8.18
N TYR A 16 6.65 -4.21 7.56
CA TYR A 16 5.44 -4.90 8.01
C TYR A 16 5.47 -6.39 7.67
N CYS A 17 5.01 -7.20 8.62
CA CYS A 17 4.89 -8.65 8.43
C CYS A 17 3.57 -9.00 7.73
N ASN A 18 3.61 -10.01 6.85
CA ASN A 18 2.42 -10.47 6.11
C ASN A 18 1.26 -10.88 7.03
N ARG A 19 1.57 -11.42 8.23
CA ARG A 19 0.55 -11.81 9.21
C ARG A 19 -0.21 -10.59 9.73
N GLY A 20 0.52 -9.56 10.19
CA GLY A 20 -0.08 -8.33 10.70
C GLY A 20 -0.84 -7.57 9.62
N ALA A 21 -0.29 -7.50 8.41
CA ALA A 21 -0.97 -6.90 7.27
C ALA A 21 -2.27 -7.65 6.94
N ARG A 22 -2.27 -8.98 6.84
CA ARG A 22 -3.49 -9.76 6.59
C ARG A 22 -4.56 -9.56 7.66
N GLU A 23 -4.18 -9.52 8.94
CA GLU A 23 -5.11 -9.25 10.04
C GLU A 23 -5.70 -7.83 9.94
N TRP A 24 -4.87 -6.83 9.59
CA TRP A 24 -5.29 -5.46 9.38
C TRP A 24 -6.28 -5.33 8.21
N PHE A 25 -5.99 -5.97 7.07
CA PHE A 25 -6.89 -6.04 5.92
C PHE A 25 -8.26 -6.64 6.30
N ALA A 26 -8.27 -7.72 7.07
CA ALA A 26 -9.51 -8.36 7.52
C ALA A 26 -10.35 -7.44 8.43
N ARG A 27 -9.71 -6.62 9.28
CA ARG A 27 -10.40 -5.65 10.15
C ARG A 27 -11.08 -4.53 9.36
N HIS A 28 -10.45 -4.11 8.27
CA HIS A 28 -10.93 -3.04 7.40
C HIS A 28 -11.76 -3.54 6.21
N GLN A 29 -12.11 -4.83 6.18
CA GLN A 29 -12.85 -5.49 5.09
C GLN A 29 -12.19 -5.32 3.71
N LEU A 30 -10.86 -5.21 3.68
CA LEU A 30 -10.07 -5.11 2.45
C LEU A 30 -9.68 -6.51 1.95
N ASP A 31 -9.57 -6.64 0.62
CA ASP A 31 -9.18 -7.90 -0.01
C ASP A 31 -7.65 -8.06 -0.05
N TRP A 32 -7.13 -8.91 0.83
CA TRP A 32 -5.71 -9.26 0.87
C TRP A 32 -5.24 -10.02 -0.38
N GLY A 33 -6.08 -10.89 -0.95
CA GLY A 33 -5.72 -11.66 -2.14
C GLY A 33 -5.54 -10.74 -3.34
N LEU A 34 -6.48 -9.82 -3.54
CA LEU A 34 -6.42 -8.80 -4.57
C LEU A 34 -5.19 -7.90 -4.41
N PHE A 35 -4.86 -7.52 -3.18
CA PHE A 35 -3.70 -6.69 -2.89
C PHE A 35 -2.35 -7.36 -3.21
N ILE A 36 -2.23 -8.68 -3.01
CA ILE A 36 -1.02 -9.42 -3.37
C ILE A 36 -0.90 -9.60 -4.89
N ASP A 37 -2.02 -9.85 -5.57
CA ASP A 37 -2.03 -10.16 -7.01
C ASP A 37 -1.84 -8.90 -7.87
N GLN A 38 -2.63 -7.86 -7.61
CA GLN A 38 -2.65 -6.63 -8.41
C GLN A 38 -2.41 -5.35 -7.59
N GLY A 39 -2.43 -5.39 -6.26
CA GLY A 39 -2.38 -4.19 -5.42
C GLY A 39 -3.73 -3.51 -5.26
N LEU A 40 -3.75 -2.41 -4.49
CA LEU A 40 -4.96 -1.61 -4.25
C LEU A 40 -4.72 -0.12 -4.49
N PRO A 41 -5.75 0.63 -4.94
CA PRO A 41 -5.64 2.08 -5.07
C PRO A 41 -5.42 2.75 -3.71
N ALA A 42 -4.54 3.75 -3.65
CA ALA A 42 -4.32 4.54 -2.43
C ALA A 42 -5.59 5.14 -1.83
N PRO A 43 -6.56 5.68 -2.60
CA PRO A 43 -7.82 6.16 -2.02
C PRO A 43 -8.60 5.10 -1.25
N MET A 44 -8.52 3.83 -1.66
CA MET A 44 -9.20 2.72 -0.98
C MET A 44 -8.57 2.43 0.38
N LEU A 45 -7.24 2.52 0.48
CA LEU A 45 -6.52 2.39 1.74
C LEU A 45 -6.75 3.62 2.63
N LEU A 46 -6.67 4.84 2.10
CA LEU A 46 -6.90 6.06 2.87
C LEU A 46 -8.34 6.17 3.41
N ALA A 47 -9.30 5.55 2.74
CA ALA A 47 -10.69 5.50 3.21
C ALA A 47 -10.85 4.74 4.54
N THR A 48 -9.89 3.91 4.93
CA THR A 48 -9.91 3.24 6.24
C THR A 48 -9.63 4.21 7.40
N GLY A 49 -9.04 5.37 7.15
CA GLY A 49 -8.68 6.36 8.17
C GLY A 49 -7.65 5.85 9.17
N ASP A 50 -6.80 4.90 8.77
CA ASP A 50 -5.83 4.23 9.63
C ASP A 50 -4.40 4.72 9.31
N SER A 51 -3.59 4.96 10.34
CA SER A 51 -2.21 5.41 10.17
C SER A 51 -1.36 4.44 9.34
N MET A 52 -1.63 3.13 9.43
CA MET A 52 -0.94 2.13 8.61
C MET A 52 -1.23 2.32 7.11
N ALA A 53 -2.45 2.74 6.76
CA ALA A 53 -2.79 3.04 5.36
C ALA A 53 -2.02 4.27 4.87
N GLU A 54 -1.92 5.31 5.69
CA GLU A 54 -1.17 6.53 5.37
C GLU A 54 0.32 6.24 5.14
N ASP A 55 0.94 5.47 6.04
CA ASP A 55 2.36 5.08 5.95
C ASP A 55 2.63 4.30 4.65
N VAL A 56 1.79 3.30 4.35
CA VAL A 56 1.93 2.46 3.15
C VAL A 56 1.73 3.27 1.87
N VAL A 57 0.77 4.19 1.86
CA VAL A 57 0.53 5.10 0.74
C VAL A 57 1.72 6.04 0.56
N ALA A 58 2.33 6.54 1.64
CA ALA A 58 3.54 7.34 1.57
C ALA A 58 4.71 6.55 0.95
N ALA A 59 4.94 5.31 1.38
CA ALA A 59 5.97 4.44 0.81
C ALA A 59 5.74 4.19 -0.70
N ALA A 60 4.49 3.99 -1.13
CA ALA A 60 4.15 3.86 -2.55
C ALA A 60 4.43 5.13 -3.35
N ARG A 61 4.20 6.32 -2.76
CA ARG A 61 4.56 7.61 -3.38
C ARG A 61 6.05 7.75 -3.56
N GLU A 62 6.83 7.39 -2.54
CA GLU A 62 8.30 7.44 -2.60
C GLU A 62 8.85 6.51 -3.67
N ARG A 63 8.30 5.29 -3.80
CA ARG A 63 8.67 4.36 -4.87
C ARG A 63 8.43 4.97 -6.25
N ILE A 64 7.24 5.51 -6.49
CA ILE A 64 6.91 6.12 -7.79
C ILE A 64 7.78 7.36 -8.05
N ALA A 65 8.00 8.20 -7.04
CA ALA A 65 8.88 9.35 -7.16
C ALA A 65 10.33 8.94 -7.48
N SER A 66 10.82 7.85 -6.89
CA SER A 66 12.14 7.29 -7.19
C SER A 66 12.21 6.67 -8.59
N GLU A 67 11.15 6.00 -9.06
CA GLU A 67 11.06 5.43 -10.41
C GLU A 67 11.01 6.50 -11.50
N VAL A 68 10.34 7.63 -11.24
CA VAL A 68 10.31 8.79 -12.18
C VAL A 68 11.68 9.45 -12.31
N ASN A 69 12.52 9.34 -11.27
CA ASN A 69 13.84 9.97 -11.25
C ASN A 69 14.95 9.06 -11.82
N ASP A 70 14.69 7.76 -12.02
CA ASP A 70 15.63 6.78 -12.60
C ASP A 70 15.43 6.63 -14.12
N GLY A 71 15.25 7.76 -14.81
CA GLY A 71 15.10 7.82 -16.26
C GLY A 71 16.28 7.15 -16.99
N ARG A 72 16.03 5.95 -17.51
CA ARG A 72 16.86 5.27 -18.51
C ARG A 72 16.17 5.30 -19.87
#